data_AF-A0AAD3DZA6-F1
#
_entry.id   AF-A0AAD3DZA6-F1
#
_cell.length_a   1.000
_cell.length_b   1.000
_cell.length_c   1.000
_cell.angle_alpha   90.00
_cell.angle_beta   90.00
_cell.angle_gamma   90.00
#
_symmetry.space_group_name_H-M   'P 1'
#
loop_
_entity.id
_entity.type
_entity.pdbx_description
1 polymer ?
#
loop_
_entity_poly.entity_id
_entity_poly.type
_entity_poly.pdbx_seq_one_letter_code
_entity_poly.pdbx_strand_id
1 'polypeptide(L)'
;VAAGRLAREGFEVTLLEANSQVGGRCQGLQRGRYRFDPGPSLLLLPELYRATFEALGTNMSQQVPVVRVAPAAYRVFFQGAGSLDLLYDVQRMVEQLEGVERGAGAAYLSWLAASRAALQLGLEGFMARDLRGPGELLGT
;
A
#
# COMPACT_ATOMS: atom_id res chain seq x y z
N VAL A 1 10.82 1.59 11.77
CA VAL A 1 9.81 0.98 12.66
C VAL A 1 10.45 0.34 13.88
N ALA A 2 11.24 -0.72 13.74
CA ALA A 2 11.86 -1.43 14.88
C ALA A 2 12.64 -0.51 15.82
N ALA A 3 13.63 0.25 15.29
CA ALA A 3 14.42 1.19 16.09
C ALA A 3 13.56 2.21 16.86
N GLY A 4 12.50 2.74 16.23
CA GLY A 4 11.58 3.67 16.88
C GLY A 4 10.78 3.03 18.02
N ARG A 5 10.35 1.78 17.85
CA ARG A 5 9.62 1.04 18.89
C ARG A 5 10.53 0.73 20.08
N LEU A 6 11.74 0.26 19.84
CA LEU A 6 12.73 0.01 20.90
C LEU A 6 13.08 1.30 21.65
N ALA A 7 13.32 2.40 20.95
CA ALA A 7 13.56 3.68 21.60
C ALA A 7 12.35 4.15 22.44
N ARG A 8 11.12 3.92 21.96
CA ARG A 8 9.88 4.22 22.69
C ARG A 8 9.72 3.39 23.96
N GLU A 9 10.25 2.17 23.97
CA GLU A 9 10.30 1.27 25.13
C GLU A 9 11.45 1.61 26.10
N GLY A 10 12.27 2.63 25.81
CA GLY A 10 13.33 3.12 26.69
C GLY A 10 14.70 2.49 26.45
N PHE A 11 14.87 1.71 25.39
CA PHE A 11 16.18 1.19 25.01
C PHE A 11 17.04 2.29 24.37
N GLU A 12 18.34 2.27 24.65
CA GLU A 12 19.33 3.03 23.90
C GLU A 12 19.56 2.35 22.55
N VAL A 13 19.31 3.06 21.44
CA VAL A 13 19.34 2.49 20.10
C VAL A 13 20.34 3.23 19.21
N THR A 14 21.31 2.50 18.70
CA THR A 14 22.25 2.98 17.68
C THR A 14 21.81 2.50 16.29
N LEU A 15 21.58 3.43 15.37
CA LEU A 15 21.27 3.12 13.96
C LEU A 15 22.55 3.15 13.13
N LEU A 16 22.90 2.03 12.50
CA LEU A 16 24.04 1.93 11.59
C LEU A 16 23.54 1.82 10.15
N GLU A 17 23.97 2.73 9.29
CA GLU A 17 23.65 2.75 7.86
C GLU A 17 24.95 2.91 7.08
N ALA A 18 25.14 2.09 6.05
CA ALA A 18 26.36 2.10 5.24
C ALA A 18 26.33 3.21 4.17
N ASN A 19 25.14 3.63 3.76
CA ASN A 19 24.95 4.70 2.80
C ASN A 19 25.04 6.09 3.45
N SER A 20 25.13 7.13 2.63
CA SER A 20 25.15 8.52 3.11
C SER A 20 23.83 9.01 3.70
N GLN A 21 22.73 8.28 3.48
CA GLN A 21 21.39 8.64 3.95
C GLN A 21 20.62 7.39 4.38
N VAL A 22 19.70 7.56 5.33
CA VAL A 22 18.76 6.50 5.74
C VAL A 22 17.69 6.26 4.68
N GLY A 23 17.07 5.08 4.70
CA GLY A 23 15.89 4.77 3.90
C GLY A 23 16.02 3.56 2.99
N GLY A 24 17.24 3.01 2.81
CA GLY A 24 17.49 1.82 1.99
C GLY A 24 16.85 1.93 0.61
N ARG A 25 15.99 0.97 0.25
CA ARG A 25 15.28 0.94 -1.05
C ARG A 25 14.31 2.11 -1.26
N CYS A 26 13.92 2.82 -0.20
CA CYS A 26 13.03 3.99 -0.29
C CYS A 26 13.82 5.31 -0.41
N GLN A 27 15.14 5.27 -0.63
CA GLN A 27 15.93 6.47 -0.89
C GLN A 27 15.55 7.14 -2.21
N GLY A 28 15.58 8.47 -2.23
CA GLY A 28 15.42 9.27 -3.44
C GLY A 28 16.77 9.64 -4.07
N LEU A 29 16.76 9.83 -5.39
CA LEU A 29 17.87 10.31 -6.20
C LEU A 29 17.57 11.72 -6.72
N GLN A 30 18.48 12.66 -6.47
CA GLN A 30 18.39 14.01 -7.03
C GLN A 30 19.30 14.16 -8.24
N ARG A 31 18.78 14.67 -9.36
CA ARG A 31 19.55 15.09 -10.55
C ARG A 31 19.12 16.48 -10.98
N GLY A 32 19.95 17.48 -10.70
CA GLY A 32 19.62 18.88 -10.93
C GLY A 32 18.36 19.27 -10.15
N ARG A 33 17.33 19.76 -10.85
CA ARG A 33 16.03 20.13 -10.27
C ARG A 33 15.06 18.95 -10.09
N TYR A 34 15.40 17.76 -10.56
CA TYR A 34 14.50 16.61 -10.58
C TYR A 34 14.83 15.64 -9.45
N ARG A 35 13.79 15.17 -8.79
CA ARG A 35 13.83 14.09 -7.82
C ARG A 35 13.24 12.83 -8.44
N PHE A 36 13.92 11.71 -8.24
CA PHE A 36 13.49 10.39 -8.68
C PHE A 36 13.43 9.48 -7.45
N ASP A 37 12.33 8.80 -7.22
CA ASP A 37 12.21 7.80 -6.16
C ASP A 37 12.17 6.41 -6.82
N PRO A 38 13.32 5.71 -6.99
CA PRO A 38 13.39 4.42 -7.68
C PRO A 38 12.80 3.25 -6.87
N GLY A 39 12.43 3.52 -5.62
CA GLY A 39 11.83 2.58 -4.71
C GLY A 39 10.34 2.35 -4.97
N PRO A 40 9.59 1.89 -3.95
CA PRO A 40 8.15 1.70 -4.07
C PRO A 40 7.44 3.03 -4.30
N SER A 41 6.53 3.05 -5.28
CA SER A 41 5.73 4.22 -5.66
C SER A 41 4.25 4.12 -5.25
N LEU A 42 3.79 2.94 -4.82
CA LEU A 42 2.41 2.71 -4.38
C LEU A 42 2.34 2.57 -2.85
N LEU A 43 1.54 3.42 -2.22
CA LEU A 43 1.22 3.31 -0.80
C LEU A 43 -0.03 2.45 -0.61
N LEU A 44 0.19 1.15 -0.35
CA LEU A 44 -0.87 0.20 -0.03
C LEU A 44 -1.10 0.13 1.49
N LEU A 45 -2.33 -0.16 1.90
CA LEU A 45 -2.72 -0.30 3.32
C LEU A 45 -2.21 0.86 4.21
N PRO A 46 -2.54 2.14 3.90
CA PRO A 46 -2.05 3.30 4.63
C PRO A 46 -2.39 3.28 6.13
N GLU A 47 -3.41 2.53 6.53
CA GLU A 47 -3.79 2.35 7.95
C GLU A 47 -2.67 1.69 8.78
N LEU A 48 -1.89 0.77 8.22
CA LEU A 48 -0.78 0.13 8.94
C LEU A 48 0.35 1.11 9.24
N TYR A 49 0.59 2.06 8.31
CA TYR A 49 1.54 3.14 8.52
C TYR A 49 1.02 4.12 9.57
N ARG A 50 -0.26 4.51 9.51
CA ARG A 50 -0.90 5.36 10.53
C ARG A 50 -0.77 4.76 11.94
N ALA A 51 -1.16 3.50 12.11
CA ALA A 51 -1.02 2.79 13.38
C ALA A 51 0.44 2.75 13.89
N THR A 52 1.41 2.68 12.99
CA THR A 52 2.83 2.73 13.35
C THR A 52 3.24 4.10 13.89
N PHE A 53 2.84 5.20 13.25
CA PHE A 53 3.12 6.55 13.75
C PHE A 53 2.41 6.81 15.09
N GLU A 54 1.17 6.37 15.24
CA GLU A 54 0.41 6.48 16.50
C GLU A 54 1.09 5.73 17.65
N ALA A 55 1.58 4.50 17.41
CA ALA A 55 2.32 3.75 18.41
C ALA A 55 3.63 4.43 18.84
N LEU A 56 4.20 5.28 17.98
CA LEU A 56 5.38 6.10 18.29
C LEU A 56 5.02 7.45 18.95
N GLY A 57 3.74 7.70 19.21
CA GLY A 57 3.25 8.92 19.86
C GLY A 57 3.14 10.12 18.92
N THR A 58 3.00 9.91 17.61
CA THR A 58 2.82 10.99 16.62
C THR A 58 1.75 10.62 15.59
N ASN A 59 1.54 11.46 14.58
CA ASN A 59 0.55 11.24 13.53
C ASN A 59 1.20 11.22 12.14
N MET A 60 0.81 10.26 11.29
CA MET A 60 1.34 10.14 9.94
C MET A 60 1.11 11.39 9.10
N SER A 61 -0.04 12.05 9.19
CA SER A 61 -0.35 13.24 8.38
C SER A 61 0.55 14.44 8.71
N GLN A 62 1.08 14.49 9.94
CA GLN A 62 2.03 15.52 10.37
C GLN A 62 3.45 15.24 9.86
N GLN A 63 3.86 13.97 9.83
CA GLN A 63 5.22 13.57 9.46
C GLN A 63 5.38 13.32 7.95
N VAL A 64 4.32 12.79 7.32
CA VAL A 64 4.28 12.35 5.92
C VAL A 64 2.92 12.74 5.34
N PRO A 65 2.76 13.97 4.84
CA PRO A 65 1.53 14.38 4.18
C PRO A 65 1.35 13.57 2.90
N VAL A 66 0.23 12.84 2.81
CA VAL A 66 -0.10 12.00 1.64
C VAL A 66 -1.13 12.73 0.78
N VAL A 67 -0.80 12.90 -0.50
CA VAL A 67 -1.73 13.40 -1.51
C VAL A 67 -2.27 12.22 -2.31
N ARG A 68 -3.60 12.11 -2.40
CA ARG A 68 -4.22 11.08 -3.22
C ARG A 68 -4.05 11.43 -4.71
N VAL A 69 -3.48 10.50 -5.47
CA VAL A 69 -3.46 10.59 -6.94
C VAL A 69 -4.90 10.46 -7.42
N ALA A 70 -5.38 11.45 -8.17
CA ALA A 70 -6.76 11.57 -8.62
C ALA A 70 -6.81 12.14 -10.05
N PRO A 71 -7.88 11.86 -10.85
CA PRO A 71 -9.10 11.12 -10.49
C PRO A 71 -8.97 9.59 -10.53
N ALA A 72 -7.94 9.05 -11.18
CA ALA A 72 -7.65 7.62 -11.26
C ALA A 72 -6.41 7.24 -10.45
N ALA A 73 -6.32 5.99 -9.99
CA ALA A 73 -5.12 5.47 -9.35
C ALA A 73 -3.95 5.36 -10.35
N TYR A 74 -4.25 4.86 -11.56
CA TYR A 74 -3.34 4.85 -12.71
C TYR A 74 -4.13 4.59 -14.01
N ARG A 75 -3.46 4.76 -15.15
CA ARG A 75 -3.99 4.49 -16.49
C ARG A 75 -3.16 3.41 -17.17
N VAL A 76 -3.84 2.44 -17.77
CA VAL A 76 -3.23 1.41 -18.62
C VAL A 76 -3.41 1.81 -20.09
N PHE A 77 -2.34 1.75 -20.87
CA PHE A 77 -2.36 2.02 -22.31
C PHE A 77 -2.14 0.72 -23.07
N PHE A 78 -3.03 0.43 -24.03
CA PHE A 78 -2.95 -0.78 -24.85
C PHE A 78 -2.48 -0.44 -26.26
N GLN A 79 -1.54 -1.21 -26.80
CA GLN A 79 -1.01 -0.96 -28.14
C GLN A 79 -2.11 -1.16 -29.19
N GLY A 80 -2.32 -0.14 -30.04
CA GLY A 80 -3.34 -0.20 -31.10
C GLY A 80 -4.78 -0.18 -30.61
N ALA A 81 -5.00 0.04 -29.31
CA ALA A 81 -6.31 0.15 -28.68
C ALA A 81 -6.37 1.41 -27.80
N GLY A 82 -7.47 1.56 -27.06
CA GLY A 82 -7.66 2.67 -26.13
C GLY A 82 -6.84 2.56 -24.85
N SER A 83 -7.21 3.36 -23.86
CA SER A 83 -6.67 3.29 -22.50
C SER A 83 -7.77 2.92 -21.51
N LEU A 84 -7.39 2.35 -20.37
CA LEU A 84 -8.28 2.07 -19.25
C LEU A 84 -7.80 2.82 -18.01
N ASP A 85 -8.67 3.64 -17.43
CA ASP A 85 -8.44 4.30 -16.15
C ASP A 85 -8.89 3.41 -14.99
N LEU A 86 -8.02 3.20 -14.01
CA LEU A 86 -8.39 2.51 -12.79
C LEU A 86 -8.91 3.52 -11.78
N LEU A 87 -10.23 3.70 -11.84
CA LEU A 87 -10.98 4.66 -11.04
C LEU A 87 -11.20 4.14 -9.62
N TYR A 88 -11.25 5.06 -8.66
CA TYR A 88 -11.69 4.73 -7.29
C TYR A 88 -13.20 4.58 -7.18
N ASP A 89 -13.94 5.22 -8.07
CA ASP A 89 -15.40 5.14 -8.13
C ASP A 89 -15.82 3.84 -8.80
N VAL A 90 -16.44 2.96 -8.01
CA VAL A 90 -16.85 1.61 -8.44
C VAL A 90 -17.90 1.68 -9.55
N GLN A 91 -18.85 2.62 -9.50
CA GLN A 91 -19.91 2.73 -10.51
C GLN A 91 -19.31 3.17 -11.86
N ARG A 92 -18.46 4.20 -11.84
CA ARG A 92 -17.77 4.65 -13.04
C ARG A 92 -16.80 3.61 -13.60
N MET A 93 -16.19 2.80 -12.73
CA MET A 93 -15.34 1.68 -13.16
C MET A 93 -16.17 0.60 -13.85
N VAL A 94 -17.35 0.25 -13.31
CA VAL A 94 -18.30 -0.70 -13.92
C VAL A 94 -18.74 -0.22 -15.30
N GLU A 95 -19.17 1.04 -15.42
CA GLU A 95 -19.59 1.64 -16.70
C GLU A 95 -18.46 1.60 -17.74
N GLN A 96 -17.24 1.95 -17.34
CA GLN A 96 -16.08 1.91 -18.22
C GLN A 96 -15.78 0.48 -18.69
N LEU A 97 -15.86 -0.52 -17.81
CA LEU A 97 -15.60 -1.92 -18.15
C LEU A 97 -16.69 -2.52 -19.05
N GLU A 98 -17.97 -2.19 -18.85
CA GLU A 98 -19.04 -2.58 -19.77
C GLU A 98 -18.82 -2.04 -21.19
N GLY A 99 -18.18 -0.86 -21.31
CA GLY A 99 -17.75 -0.30 -22.59
C GLY A 99 -16.56 -1.03 -23.23
N VAL A 100 -15.79 -1.81 -22.46
CA VAL A 100 -14.70 -2.65 -22.97
C VAL A 100 -15.22 -3.99 -23.45
N GLU A 101 -16.00 -4.68 -22.62
CA GLU A 101 -16.62 -5.95 -22.93
C GLU A 101 -17.95 -6.07 -22.20
N ARG A 102 -19.00 -6.48 -22.92
CA ARG A 102 -20.33 -6.70 -22.36
C ARG A 102 -20.26 -7.72 -21.22
N GLY A 103 -20.70 -7.33 -20.02
CA GLY A 103 -20.70 -8.14 -18.81
C GLY A 103 -19.45 -7.99 -17.94
N ALA A 104 -18.42 -7.26 -18.39
CA ALA A 104 -17.20 -7.08 -17.62
C ALA A 104 -17.41 -6.24 -16.34
N GLY A 105 -18.41 -5.36 -16.30
CA GLY A 105 -18.77 -4.62 -15.10
C GLY A 105 -19.36 -5.52 -14.02
N ALA A 106 -20.26 -6.44 -14.38
CA ALA A 106 -20.78 -7.45 -13.45
C ALA A 106 -19.69 -8.42 -12.96
N ALA A 107 -18.80 -8.84 -13.85
CA ALA A 107 -17.64 -9.66 -13.50
C ALA A 107 -16.70 -8.92 -12.54
N TYR A 108 -16.46 -7.63 -12.75
CA TYR A 108 -15.66 -6.78 -11.87
C TYR A 108 -16.25 -6.67 -10.47
N LEU A 109 -17.56 -6.50 -10.31
CA LEU A 109 -18.20 -6.47 -8.99
C LEU A 109 -18.01 -7.80 -8.24
N SER A 110 -18.16 -8.92 -8.95
CA SER A 110 -17.94 -10.26 -8.40
C SER A 110 -16.49 -10.46 -7.96
N TRP A 111 -15.55 -10.04 -8.81
CA TRP A 111 -14.12 -10.06 -8.51
C TRP A 111 -13.77 -9.16 -7.33
N LEU A 112 -14.35 -7.96 -7.24
CA LEU A 112 -14.07 -7.01 -6.15
C LEU A 112 -14.56 -7.55 -4.81
N ALA A 113 -15.73 -8.20 -4.78
CA ALA A 113 -16.25 -8.87 -3.59
C ALA A 113 -15.33 -10.02 -3.13
N ALA A 114 -14.94 -10.91 -4.05
CA ALA A 114 -14.02 -12.00 -3.76
C ALA A 114 -12.65 -11.48 -3.28
N SER A 115 -12.12 -10.45 -3.95
CA SER A 115 -10.84 -9.83 -3.59
C SER A 115 -10.88 -9.18 -2.20
N ARG A 116 -12.00 -8.55 -1.83
CA ARG A 116 -12.20 -8.01 -0.48
C ARG A 116 -12.22 -9.11 0.58
N ALA A 117 -12.93 -10.21 0.32
CA ALA A 117 -12.96 -11.35 1.23
C ALA A 117 -11.56 -11.96 1.41
N ALA A 118 -10.81 -12.14 0.33
CA ALA A 118 -9.44 -12.63 0.37
C ALA A 118 -8.50 -11.70 1.15
N LEU A 119 -8.61 -10.38 0.92
CA LEU A 119 -7.83 -9.39 1.66
C LEU A 119 -8.14 -9.43 3.16
N GLN A 120 -9.41 -9.52 3.54
CA GLN A 120 -9.80 -9.60 4.95
C GLN A 120 -9.25 -10.86 5.62
N LEU A 121 -9.36 -12.02 4.96
CA LEU A 121 -8.78 -13.27 5.43
C LEU A 121 -7.25 -13.15 5.61
N GLY A 122 -6.56 -12.53 4.64
CA GLY A 122 -5.13 -12.26 4.71
C GLY A 122 -4.75 -11.39 5.90
N LEU A 123 -5.49 -10.29 6.11
CA LEU A 123 -5.24 -9.35 7.18
C LEU A 123 -5.44 -9.98 8.56
N GLU A 124 -6.60 -10.61 8.80
CA GLU A 124 -6.97 -11.17 10.11
C GLU A 124 -6.27 -12.50 10.41
N GLY A 125 -6.08 -13.33 9.37
CA GLY A 125 -5.52 -14.67 9.48
C GLY A 125 -3.99 -14.67 9.56
N PHE A 126 -3.31 -13.72 8.93
CA PHE A 126 -1.85 -13.78 8.75
C PHE A 126 -1.11 -12.50 9.10
N MET A 127 -1.66 -11.32 8.80
CA MET A 127 -0.91 -10.07 9.03
C MET A 127 -1.09 -9.51 10.45
N ALA A 128 -2.25 -9.73 11.07
CA ALA A 128 -2.57 -9.25 12.40
C ALA A 128 -2.09 -10.17 13.53
N ARG A 129 -1.57 -11.37 13.21
CA ARG A 129 -1.12 -12.36 14.19
C ARG A 129 0.25 -12.90 13.81
N ASP A 130 1.07 -13.14 14.81
CA ASP A 130 2.27 -13.97 14.63
C ASP A 130 1.84 -15.43 14.55
N LEU A 131 2.36 -16.16 13.57
CA LEU A 131 2.25 -17.62 13.52
C LEU A 131 3.53 -18.23 14.08
N ARG A 132 3.45 -18.85 15.25
CA ARG A 132 4.62 -19.41 15.95
C ARG A 132 4.82 -20.89 15.69
N GLY A 133 3.86 -21.54 15.04
CA GLY A 133 3.95 -22.93 14.63
C GLY A 133 2.78 -23.37 13.74
N PRO A 134 2.86 -24.57 13.14
CA PRO A 134 1.85 -25.08 12.21
C PRO A 134 0.48 -25.38 12.85
N GLY A 135 0.38 -25.54 14.18
CA GLY A 135 -0.90 -25.73 14.88
C GLY A 135 -1.83 -24.51 14.78
N GLU A 136 -1.24 -23.31 14.85
CA GLU A 136 -1.98 -22.04 14.80
C GLU A 136 -2.61 -21.76 13.42
N LEU A 137 -2.13 -22.43 12.36
CA LEU A 137 -2.73 -22.41 11.01
C LEU A 137 -4.03 -23.23 10.93
N LEU A 138 -4.16 -24.27 11.75
CA LEU A 138 -5.32 -25.17 11.76
C LEU A 138 -6.37 -24.75 12.80
N GLY A 139 -6.11 -23.67 13.55
CA GLY A 139 -6.98 -23.21 14.64
C GLY A 139 -6.93 -24.12 15.87
N THR A 140 -5.85 -24.90 16.04
CA THR A 140 -5.61 -25.83 17.16
C THR A 140 -4.40 -25.43 17.98
#